data_AF-A0A661PTE5-F1
#
_entry.id   AF-A0A661PTE5-F1
#
_cell.length_a   1.000
_cell.length_b   1.000
_cell.length_c   1.000
_cell.angle_alpha   90.00
_cell.angle_beta   90.00
_cell.angle_gamma   90.00
#
_symmetry.space_group_name_H-M   'P 1'
#
loop_
_entity.id
_entity.type
_entity.pdbx_description
1 polymer ?
#
loop_
_entity_poly.entity_id
_entity_poly.type
_entity_poly.pdbx_seq_one_letter_code
_entity_poly.pdbx_strand_id
1 'polypeptide(L)'
;MKMQQRILRSVPLIFLLFGIMTLCAGYAAAASGNPSAIEFPPDLQSYNDAGQSILQRLIHRVKVNPFNLVGTLIFLCAIIHTFLASKFMEISHRLEHEHDLKKEQGLVPRNSVAQRSRFMHFMGEVEVVFGLWAIALIIAVVIFFDWSTAVHYISYKVNFIEALFVVVIMTLASTRPILK
;
A
#
# COMPACT_ATOMS: atom_id res chain seq x y z
N MET A 1 21.24 -25.45 7.25
CA MET A 1 20.68 -24.83 8.48
C MET A 1 21.39 -23.57 8.98
N LYS A 2 22.73 -23.40 8.86
CA LYS A 2 23.44 -22.20 9.36
C LYS A 2 23.13 -20.87 8.64
N MET A 3 22.68 -20.91 7.38
CA MET A 3 22.40 -19.70 6.58
C MET A 3 21.07 -19.02 6.95
N GLN A 4 20.04 -19.82 7.30
CA GLN A 4 18.72 -19.32 7.73
C GLN A 4 18.78 -18.60 9.10
N GLN A 5 19.64 -19.07 10.02
CA GLN A 5 19.84 -18.45 11.34
C GLN A 5 20.59 -17.10 11.27
N ARG A 6 21.45 -16.90 10.26
CA ARG A 6 22.14 -15.62 10.03
C ARG A 6 21.18 -14.55 9.54
N ILE A 7 20.29 -14.91 8.61
CA ILE A 7 19.28 -14.00 8.06
C ILE A 7 18.28 -13.58 9.14
N LEU A 8 17.80 -14.51 9.98
CA LEU A 8 16.84 -14.21 11.04
C LEU A 8 17.40 -13.28 12.14
N ARG A 9 18.72 -13.29 12.36
CA ARG A 9 19.41 -12.41 13.32
C ARG A 9 19.68 -11.00 12.79
N SER A 10 19.76 -10.82 11.48
CA SER A 10 19.98 -9.51 10.86
C SER A 10 18.70 -8.74 10.56
N VAL A 11 17.51 -9.38 10.58
CA VAL A 11 16.21 -8.71 10.44
C VAL A 11 16.04 -7.53 11.43
N PRO A 12 16.23 -7.68 12.76
CA PRO A 12 16.08 -6.54 13.67
C PRO A 12 17.14 -5.44 13.45
N LEU A 13 18.34 -5.81 12.99
CA LEU A 13 19.40 -4.86 12.67
C LEU A 13 19.08 -4.05 11.40
N ILE A 14 18.41 -4.67 10.41
CA ILE A 14 17.95 -4.00 9.19
C ILE A 14 16.80 -3.05 9.51
N PHE A 15 15.84 -3.45 10.36
CA PHE A 15 14.77 -2.56 10.82
C PHE A 15 15.30 -1.40 11.68
N LEU A 16 16.32 -1.65 12.51
CA LEU A 16 17.00 -0.61 13.28
C LEU A 16 17.78 0.35 12.38
N LEU A 17 18.53 -0.15 11.40
CA LEU A 17 19.25 0.67 10.42
C LEU A 17 18.29 1.49 9.55
N PHE A 18 17.16 0.90 9.13
CA PHE A 18 16.12 1.60 8.39
C PHE A 18 15.44 2.67 9.26
N GLY A 19 15.18 2.38 10.53
CA GLY A 19 14.64 3.34 11.50
C GLY A 19 15.61 4.48 11.87
N ILE A 20 16.91 4.22 11.92
CA ILE A 20 17.94 5.24 12.15
C ILE A 20 18.12 6.08 10.88
N MET A 21 18.04 5.47 9.69
CA MET A 21 18.11 6.19 8.41
C MET A 21 16.91 7.14 8.22
N THR A 22 15.70 6.74 8.62
CA THR A 22 14.52 7.61 8.61
C THR A 22 14.59 8.72 9.67
N LEU A 23 15.14 8.45 10.86
CA LEU A 23 15.36 9.49 11.88
C LEU A 23 16.42 10.53 11.45
N CYS A 24 17.53 10.08 10.85
CA CYS A 24 18.59 10.97 10.35
C CYS A 24 18.12 11.79 9.13
N ALA A 25 17.31 11.21 8.25
CA ALA A 25 16.70 11.94 7.14
C ALA A 25 15.72 13.03 7.64
N GLY A 26 14.95 12.75 8.69
CA GLY A 26 14.05 13.72 9.32
C GLY A 26 14.78 14.91 9.96
N TYR A 27 15.91 14.68 10.62
CA TYR A 27 16.74 15.75 11.19
C TYR A 27 17.48 16.57 10.12
N ALA A 28 17.93 15.95 9.03
CA ALA A 28 18.56 16.66 7.91
C ALA A 28 17.56 17.55 7.14
N ALA A 29 16.33 17.08 6.94
CA ALA A 29 15.27 17.84 6.27
C ALA A 29 14.81 19.08 7.07
N ALA A 30 14.87 19.03 8.41
CA ALA A 30 14.57 20.18 9.26
C ALA A 30 15.67 21.27 9.21
N ALA A 31 16.90 20.91 8.81
CA ALA A 31 18.04 21.82 8.72
C ALA A 31 18.20 22.47 7.34
N SER A 32 17.67 21.86 6.27
CA SER A 32 17.67 22.45 4.93
C SER A 32 16.41 23.30 4.72
N GLY A 33 16.52 24.61 4.89
CA GLY A 33 15.46 25.56 4.53
C GLY A 33 14.93 25.32 3.11
N ASN A 34 13.61 25.35 2.96
CA ASN A 34 12.80 25.18 1.74
C ASN A 34 13.63 24.80 0.48
N PRO A 35 13.89 23.50 0.25
CA PRO A 35 14.28 23.07 -1.09
C PRO A 35 13.11 23.43 -2.01
N SER A 36 13.42 24.06 -3.15
CA SER A 36 12.44 24.39 -4.19
C SER A 36 11.53 23.18 -4.40
N ALA A 37 10.25 23.32 -4.02
CA ALA A 37 9.34 22.19 -3.96
C ALA A 37 9.30 21.53 -5.34
N ILE A 38 9.72 20.27 -5.42
CA ILE A 38 9.58 19.49 -6.65
C ILE A 38 8.08 19.45 -6.94
N GLU A 39 7.67 19.99 -8.09
CA GLU A 39 6.27 20.00 -8.47
C GLU A 39 5.83 18.58 -8.79
N PHE A 40 5.15 17.96 -7.83
CA PHE A 40 4.66 16.60 -7.90
C PHE A 40 3.13 16.57 -7.68
N PRO A 41 2.37 15.90 -8.57
CA PRO A 41 2.78 15.35 -9.86
C PRO A 41 3.10 16.46 -10.89
N PRO A 42 3.95 16.19 -11.91
CA PRO A 42 4.24 17.17 -12.96
C PRO A 42 2.97 17.53 -13.76
N ASP A 43 2.87 18.79 -14.16
CA ASP A 43 1.75 19.27 -14.99
C ASP A 43 1.69 18.54 -16.35
N LEU A 44 0.48 18.33 -16.88
CA LEU A 44 0.29 17.60 -18.13
C LEU A 44 0.90 18.31 -19.35
N GLN A 45 0.97 19.64 -19.34
CA GLN A 45 1.56 20.43 -20.43
C GLN A 45 3.09 20.33 -20.44
N SER A 46 3.71 20.06 -19.28
CA SER A 46 5.16 19.94 -19.15
C SER A 46 5.76 18.82 -20.01
N TYR A 47 4.95 17.80 -20.37
CA TYR A 47 5.38 16.68 -21.20
C TYR A 47 5.50 17.01 -22.69
N ASN A 48 5.01 18.18 -23.16
CA ASN A 48 5.13 18.64 -24.56
C ASN A 48 4.75 17.57 -25.61
N ASP A 49 3.75 16.74 -25.32
CA ASP A 49 3.36 15.58 -26.14
C ASP A 49 2.07 15.82 -26.94
N ALA A 50 1.71 17.10 -27.12
CA ALA A 50 0.61 17.53 -27.98
C ALA A 50 0.83 17.02 -29.42
N GLY A 51 -0.23 16.48 -30.03
CA GLY A 51 -0.18 15.92 -31.39
C GLY A 51 0.35 14.48 -31.54
N GLN A 52 0.94 13.87 -30.51
CA GLN A 52 1.38 12.47 -30.57
C GLN A 52 0.21 11.48 -30.41
N SER A 53 0.37 10.27 -30.96
CA SER A 53 -0.57 9.16 -30.73
C SER A 53 -0.52 8.67 -29.28
N ILE A 54 -1.60 8.04 -28.79
CA ILE A 54 -1.74 7.60 -27.38
C ILE A 54 -0.56 6.74 -26.93
N LEU A 55 -0.17 5.75 -27.73
CA LEU A 55 0.93 4.84 -27.39
C LEU A 55 2.28 5.58 -27.32
N GLN A 56 2.53 6.52 -28.24
CA GLN A 56 3.74 7.34 -28.23
C GLN A 56 3.79 8.24 -26.99
N ARG A 57 2.67 8.84 -26.59
CA ARG A 57 2.57 9.63 -25.35
C ARG A 57 2.93 8.81 -24.13
N LEU A 58 2.38 7.61 -23.99
CA LEU A 58 2.67 6.73 -22.86
C LEU A 58 4.17 6.39 -22.78
N ILE A 59 4.76 5.99 -23.91
CA ILE A 59 6.20 5.68 -23.97
C ILE A 59 7.04 6.92 -23.66
N HIS A 60 6.66 8.09 -24.18
CA HIS A 60 7.34 9.35 -23.94
C HIS A 60 7.29 9.75 -22.45
N ARG A 61 6.10 9.71 -21.83
CA ARG A 61 5.91 10.07 -20.41
C ARG A 61 6.61 9.14 -19.45
N VAL A 62 6.73 7.85 -19.78
CA VAL A 62 7.52 6.90 -18.99
C VAL A 62 9.02 7.19 -19.10
N LYS A 63 9.51 7.64 -20.27
CA LYS A 63 10.92 8.04 -20.44
C LYS A 63 11.25 9.33 -19.72
N VAL A 64 10.36 10.33 -19.78
CA VAL A 64 10.55 11.63 -19.12
C VAL A 64 10.45 11.49 -17.61
N ASN A 65 9.44 10.76 -17.12
CA ASN A 65 9.27 10.52 -15.69
C ASN A 65 9.01 9.02 -15.42
N PRO A 66 10.05 8.25 -15.04
CA PRO A 66 9.94 6.83 -14.72
C PRO A 66 8.95 6.51 -13.60
N PHE A 67 8.65 7.48 -12.73
CA PHE A 67 7.65 7.32 -11.68
C PHE A 67 6.26 7.02 -12.24
N ASN A 68 5.92 7.52 -13.43
CA ASN A 68 4.65 7.22 -14.08
C ASN A 68 4.46 5.71 -14.29
N LEU A 69 5.53 4.98 -14.63
CA LEU A 69 5.49 3.53 -14.76
C LEU A 69 5.29 2.86 -13.40
N VAL A 70 6.02 3.30 -12.38
CA VAL A 70 5.90 2.76 -11.01
C VAL A 70 4.49 2.97 -10.46
N GLY A 71 3.95 4.17 -10.57
CA GLY A 71 2.57 4.48 -10.18
C GLY A 71 1.54 3.65 -10.95
N THR A 72 1.74 3.47 -12.25
CA THR A 72 0.87 2.60 -13.08
C THR A 72 0.91 1.14 -12.61
N LEU A 73 2.09 0.61 -12.30
CA LEU A 73 2.24 -0.76 -11.81
C LEU A 73 1.61 -0.94 -10.43
N ILE A 74 1.83 0.00 -9.51
CA ILE A 74 1.19 0.02 -8.19
C ILE A 74 -0.34 0.01 -8.34
N PHE A 75 -0.88 0.87 -9.20
CA PHE A 75 -2.31 0.93 -9.47
C PHE A 75 -2.84 -0.37 -10.09
N LEU A 76 -2.13 -0.95 -11.05
CA LEU A 76 -2.51 -2.23 -11.66
C LEU A 76 -2.53 -3.36 -10.62
N CYS A 77 -1.51 -3.44 -9.77
CA CYS A 77 -1.47 -4.42 -8.69
C CYS A 77 -2.58 -4.18 -7.66
N ALA A 78 -2.96 -2.92 -7.40
CA ALA A 78 -4.12 -2.58 -6.58
C ALA A 78 -5.42 -3.12 -7.17
N ILE A 79 -5.67 -2.92 -8.46
CA ILE A 79 -6.84 -3.46 -9.15
C ILE A 79 -6.88 -4.98 -9.04
N ILE A 80 -5.75 -5.65 -9.33
CA ILE A 80 -5.67 -7.11 -9.23
C ILE A 80 -5.97 -7.56 -7.81
N HIS A 81 -5.41 -6.90 -6.79
CA HIS A 81 -5.68 -7.22 -5.39
C HIS A 81 -7.16 -7.03 -5.04
N THR A 82 -7.81 -5.95 -5.46
CA THR A 82 -9.24 -5.71 -5.21
C THR A 82 -10.10 -6.85 -5.73
N PHE A 83 -9.83 -7.36 -6.94
CA PHE A 83 -10.56 -8.50 -7.49
C PHE A 83 -10.24 -9.83 -6.78
N LEU A 84 -9.03 -9.97 -6.25
CA LEU A 84 -8.61 -11.14 -5.47
C LEU A 84 -9.07 -11.11 -4.00
N ALA A 85 -9.53 -9.97 -3.49
CA ALA A 85 -9.96 -9.82 -2.09
C ALA A 85 -11.01 -10.87 -1.69
N SER A 86 -12.03 -11.08 -2.53
CA SER A 86 -13.05 -12.12 -2.33
C SER A 86 -12.46 -13.53 -2.27
N LYS A 87 -11.38 -13.79 -3.02
CA LYS A 87 -10.68 -15.09 -3.00
C LYS A 87 -9.84 -15.26 -1.74
N PHE A 88 -9.17 -14.22 -1.26
CA PHE A 88 -8.48 -14.27 0.03
C PHE A 88 -9.44 -14.54 1.19
N MET A 89 -10.63 -13.92 1.16
CA MET A 89 -11.69 -14.17 2.13
C MET A 89 -12.15 -15.63 2.12
N GLU A 90 -12.41 -16.21 0.93
CA GLU A 90 -12.78 -17.63 0.77
C GLU A 90 -11.68 -18.57 1.31
N ILE A 91 -10.41 -18.27 1.01
CA ILE A 91 -9.26 -19.03 1.51
C ILE A 91 -9.17 -18.95 3.04
N SER A 92 -9.47 -17.79 3.63
CA SER A 92 -9.43 -17.59 5.08
C SER A 92 -10.40 -18.50 5.82
N HIS A 93 -11.62 -18.65 5.32
CA HIS A 93 -12.64 -19.52 5.91
C HIS A 93 -12.28 -21.00 5.76
N ARG A 94 -11.70 -21.42 4.63
CA ARG A 94 -11.22 -22.80 4.47
C ARG A 94 -10.10 -23.12 5.46
N LEU A 95 -9.12 -22.22 5.61
CA LEU A 95 -8.02 -22.39 6.55
C LEU A 95 -8.49 -22.38 8.01
N GLU A 96 -9.53 -21.61 8.31
CA GLU A 96 -10.16 -21.59 9.64
C GLU A 96 -10.84 -22.93 9.93
N HIS A 97 -11.66 -23.42 9.00
CA HIS A 97 -12.36 -24.69 9.14
C HIS A 97 -11.38 -25.87 9.31
N GLU A 98 -10.32 -25.93 8.51
CA GLU A 98 -9.27 -26.94 8.65
C GLU A 98 -8.57 -26.89 10.01
N HIS A 99 -8.37 -25.69 10.57
CA HIS A 99 -7.73 -25.53 11.87
C HIS A 99 -8.67 -25.93 13.02
N ASP A 100 -9.96 -25.63 12.91
CA ASP A 100 -10.97 -26.01 13.89
C ASP A 100 -11.17 -27.53 13.94
N LEU A 101 -11.20 -28.21 12.79
CA LEU A 101 -11.20 -29.68 12.74
C LEU A 101 -9.99 -30.30 13.45
N LYS A 102 -8.80 -29.70 13.30
CA LYS A 102 -7.59 -30.18 14.00
C LYS A 102 -7.64 -29.91 15.51
N LYS A 103 -8.35 -28.87 15.98
CA LYS A 103 -8.62 -28.65 17.41
C LYS A 103 -9.55 -29.72 17.97
N GLU A 104 -10.61 -30.06 17.24
CA GLU A 104 -11.55 -31.11 17.64
C GLU A 104 -10.88 -32.49 17.75
N GLN A 105 -9.94 -32.77 16.84
CA GLN A 105 -9.12 -33.98 16.85
C GLN A 105 -8.00 -33.99 17.92
N GLY A 106 -7.83 -32.90 18.68
CA GLY A 106 -6.77 -32.78 19.70
C GLY A 106 -5.34 -32.67 19.13
N LEU A 107 -5.19 -32.48 17.82
CA LEU A 107 -3.88 -32.36 17.14
C LEU A 107 -3.21 -31.01 17.39
N VAL A 108 -3.98 -30.00 17.81
CA VAL A 108 -3.50 -28.64 18.10
C VAL A 108 -4.14 -28.17 19.41
N PRO A 109 -3.43 -27.38 20.24
CA PRO A 109 -4.00 -26.85 21.47
C PRO A 109 -5.33 -26.11 21.22
N ARG A 110 -6.30 -26.27 22.12
CA ARG A 110 -7.62 -25.62 22.02
C ARG A 110 -7.54 -24.09 21.95
N ASN A 111 -6.50 -23.51 22.54
CA ASN A 111 -6.20 -22.08 22.52
C ASN A 111 -5.34 -21.64 21.32
N SER A 112 -5.01 -22.54 20.39
CA SER A 112 -4.18 -22.20 19.23
C SER A 112 -4.98 -21.40 18.20
N VAL A 113 -4.40 -20.29 17.73
CA VAL A 113 -5.01 -19.41 16.74
C VAL A 113 -4.54 -19.77 15.33
N ALA A 114 -5.47 -19.79 14.38
CA ALA A 114 -5.17 -19.97 12.95
C ALA A 114 -4.56 -18.68 12.38
N GLN A 115 -3.29 -18.40 12.68
CA GLN A 115 -2.62 -17.15 12.26
C GLN A 115 -2.72 -16.91 10.75
N ARG A 116 -2.60 -17.98 9.95
CA ARG A 116 -2.72 -17.92 8.49
C ARG A 116 -4.12 -17.55 8.01
N SER A 117 -5.18 -18.07 8.65
CA SER A 117 -6.55 -17.69 8.31
C SER A 117 -6.77 -16.20 8.57
N ARG A 118 -6.37 -15.71 9.75
CA ARG A 118 -6.52 -14.29 10.11
C ARG A 118 -5.76 -13.36 9.18
N PHE A 119 -4.56 -13.75 8.74
CA PHE A 119 -3.80 -12.98 7.74
C PHE A 119 -4.51 -12.93 6.39
N MET A 120 -5.06 -14.06 5.92
CA MET A 120 -5.81 -14.10 4.65
C MET A 120 -7.14 -13.35 4.74
N HIS A 121 -7.81 -13.39 5.90
CA HIS A 121 -9.02 -12.62 6.16
C HIS A 121 -8.76 -11.12 6.05
N PHE A 122 -7.72 -10.64 6.76
CA PHE A 122 -7.28 -9.25 6.71
C PHE A 122 -6.90 -8.84 5.27
N MET A 123 -6.18 -9.68 4.51
CA MET A 123 -5.85 -9.39 3.11
C MET A 123 -7.08 -9.37 2.18
N GLY A 124 -8.19 -9.98 2.59
CA GLY A 124 -9.46 -9.96 1.88
C GLY A 124 -10.37 -8.78 2.21
N GLU A 125 -10.04 -7.98 3.22
CA GLU A 125 -10.78 -6.77 3.57
C GLU A 125 -10.46 -5.64 2.57
N VAL A 126 -11.50 -4.98 2.10
CA VAL A 126 -11.40 -3.91 1.09
C VAL A 126 -10.66 -2.67 1.64
N GLU A 127 -10.78 -2.40 2.93
CA GLU A 127 -10.05 -1.36 3.66
C GLU A 127 -8.54 -1.61 3.63
N VAL A 128 -8.14 -2.87 3.74
CA VAL A 128 -6.73 -3.28 3.72
C VAL A 128 -6.16 -3.13 2.33
N VAL A 129 -6.92 -3.46 1.28
CA VAL A 129 -6.51 -3.21 -0.11
C VAL A 129 -6.21 -1.72 -0.31
N PHE A 130 -7.12 -0.82 0.10
CA PHE A 130 -6.89 0.62 -0.04
C PHE A 130 -5.69 1.11 0.78
N GLY A 131 -5.63 0.74 2.06
CA GLY A 131 -4.56 1.19 2.96
C GLY A 131 -3.18 0.69 2.54
N LEU A 132 -3.06 -0.58 2.17
CA LEU A 132 -1.80 -1.21 1.74
C LEU A 132 -1.22 -0.50 0.52
N TRP A 133 -2.04 -0.26 -0.50
CA TRP A 133 -1.58 0.36 -1.75
C TRP A 133 -1.36 1.86 -1.62
N ALA A 134 -2.10 2.55 -0.75
CA ALA A 134 -1.81 3.94 -0.39
C ALA A 134 -0.42 4.06 0.27
N ILE A 135 -0.11 3.19 1.22
CA ILE A 135 1.23 3.13 1.86
C ILE A 135 2.30 2.82 0.82
N ALA A 136 2.07 1.84 -0.07
CA ALA A 136 3.02 1.50 -1.13
C ALA A 136 3.29 2.69 -2.06
N LEU A 137 2.26 3.47 -2.42
CA LEU A 137 2.40 4.68 -3.23
C LEU A 137 3.20 5.76 -2.49
N ILE A 138 2.91 6.00 -1.21
CA ILE A 138 3.65 6.98 -0.39
C ILE A 138 5.13 6.59 -0.30
N ILE A 139 5.43 5.31 -0.04
CA ILE A 139 6.81 4.80 -0.01
C ILE A 139 7.49 5.03 -1.36
N ALA A 140 6.81 4.78 -2.48
CA ALA A 140 7.35 5.03 -3.80
C ALA A 140 7.66 6.53 -4.02
N VAL A 141 6.78 7.45 -3.59
CA VAL A 141 7.03 8.89 -3.68
C VAL A 141 8.25 9.29 -2.84
N VAL A 142 8.36 8.79 -1.61
CA VAL A 142 9.48 9.09 -0.70
C VAL A 142 10.81 8.60 -1.26
N ILE A 143 10.84 7.45 -1.93
CA ILE A 143 12.04 6.88 -2.54
C ILE A 143 12.47 7.68 -3.79
N PHE A 144 11.53 8.15 -4.60
CA PHE A 144 11.83 8.83 -5.86
C PHE A 144 12.06 10.34 -5.73
N PHE A 145 11.35 11.01 -4.82
CA PHE A 145 11.36 12.46 -4.68
C PHE A 145 11.96 12.87 -3.34
N ASP A 146 11.23 12.63 -2.23
CA ASP A 146 11.67 12.78 -0.84
C ASP A 146 10.44 12.78 0.10
N TRP A 147 10.67 12.86 1.42
CA TRP A 147 9.60 12.95 2.42
C TRP A 147 8.82 14.27 2.39
N SER A 148 9.48 15.40 2.16
CA SER A 148 8.84 16.72 2.10
C SER A 148 7.86 16.80 0.93
N THR A 149 8.26 16.31 -0.24
CA THR A 149 7.40 16.19 -1.43
C THR A 149 6.18 15.31 -1.16
N ALA A 150 6.36 14.16 -0.49
CA ALA A 150 5.24 13.28 -0.12
C ALA A 150 4.22 13.96 0.82
N VAL A 151 4.72 14.64 1.87
CA VAL A 151 3.86 15.39 2.80
C VAL A 151 3.15 16.53 2.08
N HIS A 152 3.87 17.31 1.28
CA HIS A 152 3.29 18.42 0.53
C HIS A 152 2.19 17.95 -0.44
N TYR A 153 2.39 16.84 -1.12
CA TYR A 153 1.39 16.23 -1.99
C TYR A 153 0.11 15.86 -1.23
N ILE A 154 0.25 15.14 -0.12
CA ILE A 154 -0.89 14.69 0.70
C ILE A 154 -1.63 15.88 1.33
N SER A 155 -0.90 16.90 1.82
CA SER A 155 -1.49 18.01 2.55
C SER A 155 -2.16 19.06 1.66
N TYR A 156 -1.63 19.33 0.47
CA TYR A 156 -2.04 20.49 -0.33
C TYR A 156 -2.56 20.15 -1.73
N LYS A 157 -2.23 18.97 -2.29
CA LYS A 157 -2.60 18.62 -3.67
C LYS A 157 -3.70 17.56 -3.75
N VAL A 158 -3.75 16.61 -2.83
CA VAL A 158 -4.74 15.52 -2.85
C VAL A 158 -6.11 16.02 -2.39
N ASN A 159 -7.15 15.70 -3.17
CA ASN A 159 -8.53 15.92 -2.79
C ASN A 159 -9.13 14.64 -2.19
N PHE A 160 -9.51 14.69 -0.92
CA PHE A 160 -10.05 13.53 -0.18
C PHE A 160 -11.57 13.37 -0.26
N ILE A 161 -12.29 14.24 -0.97
CA ILE A 161 -13.76 14.21 -1.02
C ILE A 161 -14.26 12.89 -1.59
N GLU A 162 -13.69 12.41 -2.69
CA GLU A 162 -14.08 11.14 -3.31
C GLU A 162 -13.74 9.93 -2.42
N ALA A 163 -12.54 9.91 -1.83
CA ALA A 163 -12.11 8.85 -0.94
C ALA A 163 -13.01 8.78 0.32
N LEU A 164 -13.32 9.93 0.91
CA LEU A 164 -14.20 10.03 2.06
C LEU A 164 -15.63 9.61 1.71
N PHE A 165 -16.12 10.00 0.53
CA PHE A 165 -17.42 9.55 0.03
C PHE A 165 -17.52 8.03 -0.03
N VAL A 166 -16.51 7.35 -0.59
CA VAL A 166 -16.45 5.87 -0.65
C VAL A 166 -16.48 5.25 0.75
N VAL A 167 -15.67 5.76 1.69
CA VAL A 167 -15.66 5.27 3.09
C VAL A 167 -17.02 5.47 3.75
N VAL A 168 -17.68 6.61 3.53
CA VAL A 168 -19.01 6.89 4.11
C VAL A 168 -20.07 5.94 3.56
N ILE A 169 -20.14 5.72 2.25
CA ILE A 169 -21.14 4.80 1.69
C ILE A 169 -20.88 3.35 2.11
N MET A 170 -19.61 2.93 2.26
CA MET A 170 -19.27 1.58 2.73
C MET A 170 -19.67 1.38 4.20
N THR A 171 -19.39 2.36 5.06
CA THR A 171 -19.79 2.30 6.47
C THR A 171 -21.31 2.30 6.61
N LEU A 172 -22.04 3.12 5.85
CA LEU A 172 -23.51 3.10 5.81
C LEU A 172 -24.06 1.77 5.29
N ALA A 173 -23.49 1.21 4.23
CA ALA A 173 -23.89 -0.09 3.69
C ALA A 173 -23.64 -1.26 4.66
N SER A 174 -22.65 -1.13 5.55
CA SER A 174 -22.39 -2.10 6.61
C SER A 174 -23.40 -2.04 7.78
N THR A 175 -24.26 -1.03 7.85
CA THR A 175 -25.29 -0.93 8.90
C THR A 175 -26.48 -1.85 8.60
N ARG A 176 -27.10 -2.40 9.66
CA ARG A 176 -28.28 -3.27 9.49
C ARG A 176 -29.47 -2.45 8.96
N PRO A 177 -30.22 -2.97 7.97
CA PRO A 177 -31.42 -2.29 7.48
C PRO A 177 -32.42 -2.11 8.62
N ILE A 178 -32.91 -0.88 8.82
CA ILE A 178 -34.00 -0.60 9.77
C ILE A 178 -35.31 -0.88 9.02
N LEU A 179 -35.64 -2.16 8.88
CA LEU A 179 -36.95 -2.59 8.41
C LEU A 179 -37.86 -2.71 9.63
N LYS A 180 -38.92 -1.90 9.67
CA LYS A 180 -40.06 -2.08 10.59
C LYS A 180 -41.04 -3.08 10.00
#